data_AF-A0A7J2JA28-F1
#
_entry.id   AF-A0A7J2JA28-F1
#
_cell.length_a   1.000
_cell.length_b   1.000
_cell.length_c   1.000
_cell.angle_alpha   90.00
_cell.angle_beta   90.00
_cell.angle_gamma   90.00
#
_symmetry.space_group_name_H-M   'P 1'
#
loop_
_entity.id
_entity.type
_entity.pdbx_description
1 polymer ?
#
loop_
_entity_poly.entity_id
_entity_poly.type
_entity_poly.pdbx_seq_one_letter_code
_entity_poly.pdbx_strand_id
1 'polypeptide(L)'
;MRVKVLIIIATILLSQIPILTNAIEEGQVHLFYRSVTVYAPAVAKTENGLVGTATIITVTVQNGTGCSGKVFVETVPLTEVDMQGSARLAVSVAGSLTGIDISDYDF
;
A
#
# COMPACT_ATOMS: atom_id res chain seq x y z
N MET A 1 -30.47 -14.71 53.47
CA MET A 1 -29.13 -15.03 52.89
C MET A 1 -29.19 -15.40 51.41
N ARG A 2 -30.14 -16.25 50.99
CA ARG A 2 -30.30 -16.69 49.58
C ARG A 2 -30.54 -15.57 48.55
N VAL A 3 -31.35 -14.56 48.88
CA VAL A 3 -31.65 -13.42 47.98
C VAL A 3 -30.43 -12.51 47.76
N LYS A 4 -29.62 -12.26 48.79
CA LYS A 4 -28.39 -11.44 48.67
C LYS A 4 -27.35 -12.12 47.78
N VAL A 5 -27.23 -13.44 47.87
CA VAL A 5 -26.36 -14.24 47.00
C VAL A 5 -26.84 -14.19 45.54
N LEU A 6 -28.15 -14.26 45.31
CA LEU A 6 -28.72 -14.15 43.97
C LEU A 6 -28.46 -12.78 43.32
N ILE A 7 -28.55 -11.70 44.12
CA ILE A 7 -28.29 -10.33 43.65
C ILE A 7 -26.80 -10.17 43.27
N ILE A 8 -25.88 -10.72 44.08
CA ILE A 8 -24.44 -10.65 43.80
C ILE A 8 -24.10 -11.40 42.50
N ILE A 9 -24.68 -12.59 42.30
CA ILE A 9 -24.49 -13.38 41.08
C ILE A 9 -25.03 -12.62 39.86
N ALA A 10 -26.22 -12.00 39.97
CA ALA A 10 -26.80 -11.20 38.91
C ALA A 10 -25.94 -9.97 38.55
N THR A 11 -25.36 -9.28 39.55
CA THR A 11 -24.46 -8.15 39.29
C THR A 11 -23.14 -8.55 38.63
N ILE A 12 -22.62 -9.74 38.94
CA ILE A 12 -21.40 -10.27 38.29
C ILE A 12 -21.69 -10.69 36.84
N LEU A 13 -22.88 -11.24 36.57
CA LEU A 13 -23.30 -11.57 35.19
C LEU A 13 -23.54 -10.32 34.34
N LEU A 14 -24.09 -9.25 34.92
CA LEU A 14 -24.32 -7.99 34.19
C LEU A 14 -23.03 -7.21 33.90
N SER A 15 -21.96 -7.38 34.69
CA SER A 15 -20.70 -6.65 34.46
C SER A 15 -19.88 -7.20 33.29
N GLN A 16 -20.22 -8.38 32.75
CA GLN A 16 -19.55 -8.97 31.59
C GLN A 16 -20.14 -8.55 30.24
N ILE A 17 -21.20 -7.75 30.23
CA ILE A 17 -21.91 -7.33 29.01
C ILE A 17 -21.08 -6.42 28.07
N PRO A 18 -20.14 -5.55 28.52
CA PRO A 18 -19.50 -4.63 27.57
C PRO A 18 -18.40 -5.26 26.71
N ILE A 19 -18.03 -6.54 26.91
CA ILE A 19 -16.92 -7.18 26.16
C ILE A 19 -17.37 -7.74 24.79
N LEU A 20 -18.69 -7.89 24.56
CA LEU A 20 -19.20 -8.46 23.30
C LEU A 20 -19.45 -7.41 22.19
N THR A 21 -19.23 -6.12 22.48
CA THR A 21 -19.54 -4.99 21.58
C THR A 21 -18.30 -4.17 21.22
N ASN A 22 -17.15 -4.83 21.05
CA ASN A 22 -16.15 -4.28 20.14
C ASN A 22 -16.72 -4.48 18.72
N ALA A 23 -17.66 -3.63 18.33
CA ALA A 23 -17.98 -3.46 16.93
C ALA A 23 -16.63 -3.20 16.24
N ILE A 24 -16.28 -4.05 15.27
CA ILE A 24 -15.15 -3.79 14.41
C ILE A 24 -15.52 -2.50 13.69
N GLU A 25 -15.03 -1.35 14.17
CA GLU A 25 -15.11 -0.13 13.41
C GLU A 25 -14.26 -0.35 12.17
N GLU A 26 -14.91 -0.65 11.05
CA GLU A 26 -14.27 -0.58 9.74
C GLU A 26 -13.77 0.86 9.57
N GLY A 27 -12.47 1.06 9.78
CA GLY A 27 -11.83 2.34 9.56
C GLY A 27 -12.04 2.75 8.11
N GLN A 28 -12.76 3.85 7.88
CA GLN A 28 -12.91 4.40 6.55
C GLN A 28 -11.57 5.01 6.11
N VAL A 29 -10.91 4.38 5.15
CA VAL A 29 -9.67 4.88 4.55
C VAL A 29 -10.01 5.57 3.23
N HIS A 30 -9.75 6.87 3.16
CA HIS A 30 -9.83 7.61 1.90
C HIS A 30 -8.48 7.49 1.18
N LEU A 31 -8.50 6.80 0.03
CA LEU A 31 -7.33 6.63 -0.83
C LEU A 31 -7.54 7.44 -2.11
N PHE A 32 -6.57 8.28 -2.42
CA PHE A 32 -6.48 9.01 -3.68
C PHE A 32 -5.44 8.34 -4.57
N TYR A 33 -5.80 8.08 -5.83
CA TYR A 33 -4.93 7.48 -6.82
C TYR A 33 -4.79 8.37 -8.05
N ARG A 34 -3.57 8.45 -8.58
CA ARG A 34 -3.30 9.08 -9.87
C ARG A 34 -2.28 8.28 -10.65
N SER A 35 -2.61 7.97 -11.91
CA SER A 35 -1.70 7.26 -12.80
C SER A 35 -1.23 8.14 -13.97
N VAL A 36 0.02 7.96 -14.37
CA VAL A 36 0.63 8.57 -15.55
C VAL A 36 1.36 7.50 -16.34
N THR A 37 1.17 7.51 -17.66
CA THR A 37 1.81 6.57 -18.58
C THR A 37 2.83 7.28 -19.47
N VAL A 38 4.01 6.70 -19.59
CA VAL A 38 5.11 7.19 -20.42
C VAL A 38 5.57 6.09 -21.37
N TYR A 39 5.77 6.45 -22.64
CA TYR A 39 6.35 5.58 -23.64
C TYR A 39 7.87 5.77 -23.65
N ALA A 40 8.62 4.69 -23.56
CA ALA A 40 10.08 4.72 -23.55
C ALA A 40 10.66 3.72 -24.55
N PRO A 41 11.81 4.01 -25.16
CA PRO A 41 12.57 3.02 -25.91
C PRO A 41 13.17 1.99 -24.95
N ALA A 42 13.20 0.73 -25.36
CA ALA A 42 13.78 -0.39 -24.63
C ALA A 42 14.48 -1.37 -25.57
N VAL A 43 15.12 -2.38 -24.98
CA VAL A 43 15.78 -3.47 -25.70
C VAL A 43 15.23 -4.80 -25.21
N ALA A 44 14.82 -5.66 -26.14
CA ALA A 44 14.39 -7.02 -25.84
C ALA A 44 15.48 -8.02 -26.23
N LYS A 45 15.67 -9.03 -25.37
CA LYS A 45 16.53 -10.18 -25.66
C LYS A 45 15.72 -11.26 -26.35
N THR A 46 16.17 -11.65 -27.54
CA THR A 46 15.58 -12.74 -28.34
C THR A 46 16.62 -13.85 -28.53
N GLU A 47 16.20 -15.00 -29.04
CA GLU A 47 17.11 -16.10 -29.40
C GLU A 47 18.18 -15.67 -30.43
N ASN A 48 17.84 -14.71 -31.28
CA ASN A 48 18.70 -14.20 -32.36
C ASN A 48 19.52 -12.97 -31.97
N GLY A 49 19.47 -12.53 -30.71
CA GLY A 49 20.19 -11.36 -30.21
C GLY A 49 19.29 -10.25 -29.64
N LEU A 50 19.81 -9.03 -29.60
CA LEU A 50 19.14 -7.86 -29.02
C LEU A 50 18.38 -7.08 -30.10
N VAL A 51 17.12 -6.73 -29.82
CA VAL A 51 16.28 -5.92 -30.70
C VAL A 51 15.71 -4.72 -29.97
N GLY A 52 15.59 -3.58 -30.65
CA GLY A 52 14.90 -2.42 -30.11
C GLY A 52 13.41 -2.69 -29.99
N THR A 53 12.80 -2.25 -28.90
CA THR A 53 11.35 -2.34 -28.66
C THR A 53 10.84 -1.07 -28.00
N ALA A 54 9.53 -0.83 -28.06
CA ALA A 54 8.88 0.19 -27.26
C ALA A 54 8.39 -0.44 -25.94
N THR A 55 8.60 0.25 -24.83
CA THR A 55 8.04 -0.10 -23.53
C THR A 55 7.10 0.98 -23.04
N ILE A 56 6.16 0.56 -22.20
CA ILE A 56 5.17 1.42 -21.57
C ILE A 56 5.42 1.36 -20.07
N ILE A 57 5.67 2.51 -19.47
CA ILE A 57 5.86 2.65 -18.02
C ILE A 57 4.65 3.38 -17.48
N THR A 58 3.88 2.71 -16.63
CA THR A 58 2.75 3.33 -15.91
C THR A 58 3.15 3.49 -14.45
N VAL A 59 3.12 4.72 -13.97
CA VAL A 59 3.37 5.05 -12.57
C VAL A 59 2.03 5.40 -11.93
N THR A 60 1.70 4.77 -10.80
CA THR A 60 0.50 5.07 -10.03
C THR A 60 0.94 5.58 -8.67
N VAL A 61 0.51 6.78 -8.30
CA VAL A 61 0.75 7.35 -6.99
C VAL A 61 -0.51 7.22 -6.16
N GLN A 62 -0.36 6.67 -4.96
CA GLN A 62 -1.38 6.62 -3.93
C GLN A 62 -1.05 7.64 -2.83
N ASN A 63 -2.06 8.39 -2.38
CA ASN A 63 -2.01 9.20 -1.17
C ASN A 63 -3.18 8.80 -0.27
N GLY A 64 -2.94 8.67 1.03
CA GLY A 64 -3.99 8.43 2.01
C GLY A 64 -3.45 8.01 3.37
N THR A 65 -4.34 7.64 4.28
CA THR A 65 -3.96 7.14 5.60
C THR A 65 -3.23 5.80 5.49
N GLY A 66 -2.01 5.75 6.01
CA GLY A 66 -1.21 4.52 6.08
C GLY A 66 -0.16 4.34 4.97
N CYS A 67 0.05 5.35 4.12
CA CYS A 67 1.19 5.36 3.20
C CYS A 67 2.52 5.41 3.96
N SER A 68 3.57 4.84 3.37
CA SER A 68 4.89 4.81 4.02
C SER A 68 6.06 4.89 3.03
N GLY A 69 5.87 5.49 1.85
CA GLY A 69 6.90 5.58 0.83
C GLY A 69 7.22 4.25 0.14
N LYS A 70 6.28 3.30 0.13
CA LYS A 70 6.52 2.00 -0.49
C LYS A 70 6.52 2.14 -2.00
N VAL A 71 7.40 1.37 -2.64
CA VAL A 71 7.52 1.32 -4.10
C VAL A 71 7.29 -0.12 -4.53
N PHE A 72 6.24 -0.32 -5.32
CA PHE A 72 5.83 -1.57 -5.92
C PHE A 72 6.16 -1.54 -7.40
N VAL A 73 6.72 -2.64 -7.90
CA VAL A 73 7.11 -2.75 -9.30
C VAL A 73 6.56 -4.07 -9.83
N GLU A 74 5.68 -3.94 -10.81
CA GLU A 74 5.15 -5.05 -11.59
C GLU A 74 5.68 -4.95 -13.02
N THR A 75 6.15 -6.06 -13.56
CA THR A 75 6.64 -6.11 -14.94
C THR A 75 6.19 -7.37 -15.65
N VAL A 76 5.85 -7.20 -16.94
CA VAL A 76 5.46 -8.30 -17.84
C VAL A 76 6.18 -8.08 -19.17
N PRO A 77 7.05 -9.01 -19.63
CA PRO A 77 7.55 -10.21 -18.96
C PRO A 77 8.44 -9.89 -17.75
N LEU A 78 8.86 -10.91 -16.99
CA LEU A 78 9.80 -10.76 -15.87
C LEU A 78 11.01 -9.91 -16.29
N THR A 79 11.15 -8.74 -15.67
CA THR A 79 12.31 -7.86 -15.87
C THR A 79 13.43 -8.22 -14.91
N GLU A 80 14.61 -7.71 -15.20
CA GLU A 80 15.75 -7.82 -14.30
C GLU A 80 15.47 -7.11 -12.97
N VAL A 81 16.07 -7.63 -11.90
CA VAL A 81 15.96 -7.09 -10.52
C VAL A 81 16.32 -5.59 -10.48
N ASP A 82 17.19 -5.15 -11.39
CA ASP A 82 17.65 -3.77 -11.52
C ASP A 82 16.53 -2.75 -11.77
N MET A 83 15.39 -3.17 -12.33
CA MET A 83 14.23 -2.28 -12.46
C MET A 83 13.61 -1.90 -11.11
N GLN A 84 13.62 -2.78 -10.11
CA GLN A 84 13.09 -2.47 -8.78
C GLN A 84 13.97 -1.45 -8.05
N GLY A 85 15.29 -1.58 -8.17
CA GLY A 85 16.24 -0.60 -7.63
C GLY A 85 16.11 0.76 -8.31
N SER A 86 16.01 0.75 -9.63
CA SER A 86 15.84 1.96 -10.43
C SER A 86 14.53 2.71 -10.10
N ALA A 87 13.43 2.00 -9.88
CA ALA A 87 12.16 2.60 -9.46
C ALA A 87 12.27 3.31 -8.10
N ARG A 88 12.92 2.68 -7.12
CA ARG A 88 13.15 3.30 -5.79
C ARG A 88 14.02 4.56 -5.90
N LEU A 89 15.07 4.51 -6.72
CA LEU A 89 15.91 5.67 -6.97
C LEU A 89 15.12 6.80 -7.65
N ALA A 90 14.29 6.47 -8.64
CA ALA A 90 13.46 7.44 -9.33
C ALA A 90 12.50 8.16 -8.37
N VAL A 91 11.85 7.44 -7.44
CA VAL A 91 10.99 8.04 -6.40
C VAL A 91 11.79 8.97 -5.48
N SER A 92 12.98 8.54 -5.03
CA SER A 92 13.86 9.38 -4.18
C SER A 92 14.29 10.67 -4.88
N VAL A 93 14.67 10.58 -6.16
CA VAL A 93 15.03 11.74 -6.98
C VAL A 93 13.81 12.64 -7.21
N ALA A 94 12.64 12.09 -7.51
CA ALA A 94 11.42 12.86 -7.69
C ALA A 94 11.02 13.61 -6.42
N GLY A 95 11.08 12.97 -5.25
CA GLY A 95 10.87 13.63 -3.95
C GLY A 95 11.86 14.78 -3.72
N SER A 96 13.14 14.53 -4.00
CA SER A 96 14.19 15.55 -3.87
C SER A 96 13.99 16.74 -4.81
N LEU A 97 13.54 16.51 -6.05
CA LEU A 97 13.30 17.57 -7.04
C LEU A 97 12.03 18.39 -6.77
N THR A 98 11.00 17.74 -6.23
CA THR A 98 9.69 18.38 -5.96
C THR A 98 9.60 18.98 -4.56
N GLY A 99 10.47 18.56 -3.64
CA GLY A 99 10.41 18.92 -2.22
C GLY A 99 9.25 18.24 -1.48
N ILE A 100 8.60 17.26 -2.09
CA ILE A 100 7.50 16.50 -1.49
C ILE A 100 8.09 15.38 -0.62
N ASP A 101 7.54 15.21 0.57
CA ASP A 101 7.86 14.06 1.41
C ASP A 101 7.27 12.79 0.79
N ILE A 102 8.15 11.91 0.33
CA ILE A 102 7.75 10.65 -0.32
C ILE A 102 7.11 9.67 0.66
N SER A 103 7.27 9.85 1.98
CA SER A 103 6.66 8.96 2.98
C SER A 103 5.13 9.11 3.06
N ASP A 104 4.60 10.24 2.61
CA ASP A 104 3.15 10.50 2.53
C ASP A 104 2.46 9.78 1.35
N TYR A 105 3.23 9.09 0.50
CA TYR A 105 2.75 8.47 -0.74
C TYR A 105 3.27 7.04 -0.88
N ASP A 106 2.54 6.22 -1.61
CA ASP A 106 3.03 4.94 -2.13
C ASP A 106 2.98 4.94 -3.67
N PHE A 107 3.86 4.16 -4.28
CA PHE A 107 4.18 4.19 -5.72
C PHE A 107 4.17 2.80 -6.34
#